data_AF-A0A9D8B1S6-F1
#
_entry.id   AF-A0A9D8B1S6-F1
#
_cell.length_a   1.000
_cell.length_b   1.000
_cell.length_c   1.000
_cell.angle_alpha   90.00
_cell.angle_beta   90.00
_cell.angle_gamma   90.00
#
_symmetry.space_group_name_H-M   'P 1'
#
loop_
_entity.id
_entity.type
_entity.pdbx_description
1 polymer ?
#
loop_
_entity_poly.entity_id
_entity_poly.type
_entity_poly.pdbx_seq_one_letter_code
_entity_poly.pdbx_strand_id
1 'polypeptide(L)'
;MARNGRGNDKKSEVANVESNQTARAVVLAAHGAPATDYPPLRVGFLMMLEFAKPVERIGFLRAWRDRLDKEMRTWRRTQENDPYKVAVDDLAAQLAARLDCRVIVGYNEFCAPTIDEAIDRVIADGAQRVIVLTTMLVRGNSHTELEIQQTVVHARERHPKADIRYAWPFEQARLVSLFADQVNSHLETEPQ
;
A
#
# COMPACT_ATOMS: atom_id res chain seq x y z
N MET A 1 -1.56 66.34 7.72
CA MET A 1 -1.13 65.18 8.54
C MET A 1 -2.09 64.03 8.23
N ALA A 2 -1.76 63.17 7.27
CA ALA A 2 -1.17 61.83 7.48
C ALA A 2 -2.18 60.86 8.14
N ARG A 3 -2.91 60.03 7.37
CA ARG A 3 -2.60 58.71 6.77
C ARG A 3 -2.91 57.52 7.70
N ASN A 4 -3.75 56.63 7.16
CA ASN A 4 -3.77 55.16 7.28
C ASN A 4 -4.08 54.46 8.61
N GLY A 5 -5.14 53.64 8.56
CA GLY A 5 -5.40 52.52 9.45
C GLY A 5 -6.34 51.47 8.81
N ARG A 6 -6.23 51.24 7.49
CA ARG A 6 -6.86 50.12 6.79
C ARG A 6 -5.83 49.01 6.69
N GLY A 7 -5.92 47.99 7.55
CA GLY A 7 -5.02 46.85 7.48
C GLY A 7 -4.97 46.06 8.77
N ASN A 8 -6.01 45.29 9.08
CA ASN A 8 -5.81 44.12 9.94
C ASN A 8 -6.75 42.94 9.65
N ASP A 9 -7.81 43.12 8.86
CA ASP A 9 -8.78 42.02 8.62
C ASP A 9 -8.36 41.01 7.54
N LYS A 10 -7.26 41.24 6.81
CA LYS A 10 -6.75 40.29 5.80
C LYS A 10 -5.68 39.33 6.30
N LYS A 11 -5.16 39.50 7.52
CA LYS A 11 -4.09 38.63 8.04
C LYS A 11 -4.61 37.39 8.76
N SER A 12 -5.85 37.41 9.23
CA SER A 12 -6.54 36.27 9.86
C SER A 12 -7.13 35.29 8.85
N GLU A 13 -7.47 35.74 7.64
CA GLU A 13 -8.08 34.89 6.61
C GLU A 13 -7.05 34.07 5.82
N VAL A 14 -5.81 34.58 5.71
CA VAL A 14 -4.70 33.89 5.01
C VAL A 14 -4.10 32.77 5.88
N ALA A 15 -4.20 32.87 7.21
CA ALA A 15 -3.74 31.82 8.14
C ALA A 15 -4.65 30.59 8.19
N ASN A 16 -5.85 30.65 7.59
CA ASN A 16 -6.84 29.58 7.63
C ASN A 16 -6.96 28.79 6.31
N VAL A 17 -6.10 29.10 5.33
CA VAL A 17 -6.02 28.40 4.04
C VAL A 17 -4.92 27.32 4.03
N GLU A 18 -4.05 27.31 5.04
CA GLU A 18 -2.90 26.38 5.14
C GLU A 18 -3.18 25.05 5.88
N SER A 19 -4.38 24.82 6.39
CA SER A 19 -4.69 23.63 7.20
C SER A 19 -5.86 22.78 6.69
N ASN A 20 -6.23 22.89 5.40
CA ASN A 20 -7.22 21.97 4.80
C ASN A 20 -6.59 20.85 3.98
N GLN A 21 -5.41 20.39 4.38
CA GLN A 21 -5.01 19.01 4.10
C GLN A 21 -5.88 18.12 4.99
N THR A 22 -7.07 17.72 4.52
CA THR A 22 -7.80 16.58 5.12
C THR A 22 -6.79 15.48 5.40
N ALA A 23 -6.68 15.05 6.67
CA ALA A 23 -5.69 14.08 7.11
C ALA A 23 -5.60 12.93 6.10
N ARG A 24 -4.49 12.89 5.37
CA ARG A 24 -4.30 12.02 4.20
C ARG A 24 -3.23 10.99 4.48
N ALA A 25 -3.50 9.76 4.08
CA ALA A 25 -2.54 8.66 4.16
C ALA A 25 -2.55 7.86 2.87
N VAL A 26 -1.43 7.18 2.61
CA VAL A 26 -1.25 6.26 1.50
C VAL A 26 -1.04 4.86 2.06
N VAL A 27 -1.71 3.88 1.46
CA VAL A 27 -1.42 2.46 1.65
C VAL A 27 -0.74 1.96 0.39
N LEU A 28 0.54 1.59 0.49
CA LEU A 28 1.29 0.96 -0.59
C LEU A 28 1.02 -0.54 -0.57
N ALA A 29 0.16 -1.01 -1.47
CA ALA A 29 -0.18 -2.41 -1.68
C ALA A 29 0.95 -3.14 -2.42
N ALA A 30 1.53 -4.15 -1.78
CA ALA A 30 2.57 -5.00 -2.32
C ALA A 30 2.16 -6.48 -2.23
N HIS A 31 2.77 -7.35 -3.06
CA HIS A 31 2.39 -8.76 -3.07
C HIS A 31 2.72 -9.43 -1.73
N GLY A 32 3.95 -9.26 -1.26
CA GLY A 32 4.51 -10.04 -0.16
C GLY A 32 5.18 -11.31 -0.70
N ALA A 33 6.01 -11.93 0.14
CA ALA A 33 6.66 -13.20 -0.18
C ALA A 33 6.79 -14.02 1.11
N PRO A 34 6.84 -15.36 1.06
CA PRO A 34 7.25 -16.15 2.20
C PRO A 34 8.69 -15.81 2.58
N ALA A 35 9.00 -15.73 3.87
CA ALA A 35 10.38 -15.59 4.32
C ALA A 35 11.16 -16.84 3.88
N THR A 36 12.42 -16.66 3.48
CA THR A 36 13.22 -17.75 2.89
C THR A 36 13.55 -18.86 3.90
N ASP A 37 13.49 -18.56 5.20
CA ASP A 37 13.67 -19.50 6.31
C ASP A 37 12.35 -20.10 6.83
N TYR A 38 11.20 -19.72 6.26
CA TYR A 38 9.91 -20.31 6.60
C TYR A 38 9.78 -21.71 5.94
N PRO A 39 9.28 -22.74 6.66
CA PRO A 39 9.28 -24.11 6.16
C PRO A 39 8.54 -24.28 4.80
N PRO A 40 9.21 -24.72 3.72
CA PRO A 40 8.61 -24.80 2.38
C PRO A 40 7.37 -25.71 2.30
N LEU A 41 7.37 -26.80 3.07
CA LEU A 41 6.21 -27.70 3.17
C LEU A 41 4.96 -26.97 3.68
N ARG A 42 5.12 -26.00 4.59
CA ARG A 42 4.00 -25.22 5.13
C ARG A 42 3.46 -24.21 4.12
N VAL A 43 4.34 -23.61 3.31
CA VAL A 43 3.91 -22.79 2.16
C VAL A 43 3.08 -23.64 1.21
N GLY A 44 3.57 -24.83 0.86
CA GLY A 44 2.84 -25.77 0.01
C GLY A 44 1.48 -26.18 0.58
N PHE A 45 1.40 -26.47 1.88
CA PHE A 45 0.12 -26.76 2.54
C PHE A 45 -0.84 -25.58 2.49
N LEU A 46 -0.36 -24.35 2.71
CA LEU A 46 -1.21 -23.17 2.65
C LEU A 46 -1.76 -22.96 1.24
N MET A 47 -0.91 -22.99 0.22
CA MET A 47 -1.35 -22.86 -1.18
C MET A 47 -2.38 -23.95 -1.52
N MET A 48 -2.14 -25.20 -1.13
CA MET A 48 -3.10 -26.29 -1.32
C MET A 48 -4.45 -25.98 -0.67
N LEU A 49 -4.46 -25.43 0.54
CA LEU A 49 -5.68 -25.09 1.27
C LEU A 49 -6.41 -23.87 0.67
N GLU A 50 -5.69 -22.91 0.10
CA GLU A 50 -6.28 -21.74 -0.58
C GLU A 50 -6.98 -22.12 -1.88
N PHE A 51 -6.37 -23.01 -2.67
CA PHE A 51 -6.97 -23.47 -3.94
C PHE A 51 -7.99 -24.60 -3.78
N ALA A 52 -8.07 -25.24 -2.62
CA ALA A 52 -9.00 -26.33 -2.35
C ALA A 52 -10.42 -25.80 -2.01
N LYS A 53 -11.31 -25.81 -3.01
CA LYS A 53 -12.75 -25.47 -2.87
C LYS A 53 -13.50 -26.05 -1.64
N PRO A 54 -13.27 -27.30 -1.17
CA PRO A 54 -13.99 -27.81 -0.02
C PRO A 54 -13.53 -27.24 1.33
N VAL A 55 -12.37 -26.57 1.40
CA VAL A 55 -11.83 -25.99 2.65
C VAL A 55 -12.79 -24.97 3.26
N GLU A 56 -13.49 -24.20 2.42
CA GLU A 56 -14.49 -23.26 2.92
C GLU A 56 -15.69 -23.94 3.60
N ARG A 57 -16.03 -25.17 3.19
CA ARG A 57 -17.17 -25.90 3.75
C ARG A 57 -16.81 -26.69 5.01
N ILE A 58 -15.53 -26.93 5.25
CA ILE A 58 -15.02 -27.78 6.32
C ILE A 58 -14.33 -26.91 7.38
N GLY A 59 -15.03 -26.68 8.50
CA GLY A 59 -14.60 -25.72 9.52
C GLY A 59 -13.20 -25.95 10.10
N PHE A 60 -12.78 -27.21 10.30
CA PHE A 60 -11.45 -27.49 10.82
C PHE A 60 -10.33 -27.15 9.82
N LEU A 61 -10.56 -27.37 8.52
CA LEU A 61 -9.58 -27.03 7.47
C LEU A 61 -9.48 -25.51 7.31
N ARG A 62 -10.60 -24.80 7.36
CA ARG A 62 -10.63 -23.33 7.38
C ARG A 62 -9.83 -22.78 8.56
N ALA A 63 -10.09 -23.26 9.77
CA ALA A 63 -9.36 -22.82 10.97
C ALA A 63 -7.86 -23.14 10.88
N TRP A 64 -7.49 -24.29 10.30
CA TRP A 64 -6.09 -24.65 10.09
C TRP A 64 -5.41 -23.75 9.06
N ARG A 65 -6.07 -23.48 7.92
CA ARG A 65 -5.61 -22.51 6.91
C ARG A 65 -5.38 -21.14 7.53
N ASP A 66 -6.36 -20.61 8.26
CA ASP A 66 -6.28 -19.27 8.86
C ASP A 66 -5.15 -19.18 9.89
N ARG A 67 -4.90 -20.29 10.63
CA ARG A 67 -3.75 -20.38 11.54
C ARG A 67 -2.42 -20.36 10.81
N LEU A 68 -2.28 -21.13 9.72
CA LEU A 68 -1.06 -21.18 8.92
C LEU A 68 -0.80 -19.84 8.23
N ASP A 69 -1.83 -19.22 7.67
CA ASP A 69 -1.74 -17.88 7.08
C ASP A 69 -1.24 -16.86 8.11
N LYS A 70 -1.87 -16.82 9.30
CA LYS A 70 -1.46 -15.93 10.38
C LYS A 70 -0.02 -16.18 10.83
N GLU A 71 0.37 -17.44 11.02
CA GLU A 71 1.74 -17.80 11.43
C GLU A 71 2.77 -17.29 10.42
N MET A 72 2.54 -17.53 9.14
CA MET A 72 3.45 -17.12 8.08
C MET A 72 3.51 -15.59 7.91
N ARG A 73 2.37 -14.91 7.99
CA ARG A 73 2.31 -13.43 7.94
C ARG A 73 3.05 -12.78 9.10
N THR A 74 3.00 -13.39 10.28
CA THR A 74 3.67 -12.91 11.50
C THR A 74 5.08 -13.48 11.70
N TRP A 75 5.56 -14.29 10.75
CA TRP A 75 6.93 -14.80 10.77
C TRP A 75 7.93 -13.65 10.75
N ARG A 76 8.98 -13.76 11.57
CA ARG A 76 9.96 -12.69 11.73
C ARG A 76 10.64 -12.38 10.40
N ARG A 77 10.66 -11.10 10.03
CA ARG A 77 11.27 -10.60 8.79
C ARG A 77 12.59 -9.89 9.11
N THR A 78 13.62 -10.19 8.34
CA THR A 78 14.94 -9.57 8.39
C THR A 78 15.42 -9.28 6.97
N GLN A 79 16.49 -8.48 6.84
CA GLN A 79 17.11 -8.21 5.54
C GLN A 79 17.57 -9.49 4.84
N GLU A 80 18.00 -10.50 5.61
CA GLU A 80 18.53 -11.76 5.11
C GLU A 80 17.42 -12.71 4.64
N ASN A 81 16.31 -12.79 5.38
CA ASN A 81 15.24 -13.74 5.07
C ASN A 81 14.08 -13.15 4.23
N ASP A 82 14.01 -11.83 4.12
CA ASP A 82 13.01 -11.13 3.31
C ASP A 82 13.53 -9.76 2.81
N PRO A 83 14.52 -9.74 1.89
CA PRO A 83 15.04 -8.50 1.32
C PRO A 83 14.00 -7.74 0.49
N TYR A 84 12.99 -8.44 -0.05
CA TYR A 84 11.90 -7.82 -0.80
C TYR A 84 11.06 -6.93 0.10
N LYS A 85 10.67 -7.41 1.29
CA LYS A 85 9.94 -6.60 2.25
C LYS A 85 10.71 -5.34 2.63
N VAL A 86 12.01 -5.46 2.92
CA VAL A 86 12.84 -4.31 3.28
C VAL A 86 12.87 -3.28 2.13
N ALA A 87 13.03 -3.72 0.89
CA ALA A 87 13.01 -2.84 -0.27
C ALA A 87 11.66 -2.10 -0.44
N VAL A 88 10.54 -2.79 -0.22
CA VAL A 88 9.20 -2.18 -0.27
C VAL A 88 8.97 -1.20 0.88
N ASP A 89 9.42 -1.53 2.09
CA ASP A 89 9.33 -0.64 3.26
C ASP A 89 10.16 0.64 3.04
N ASP A 90 11.35 0.51 2.47
CA ASP A 90 12.20 1.65 2.11
C ASP A 90 11.55 2.52 1.03
N LEU A 91 10.98 1.91 -0.02
CA LEU A 91 10.21 2.61 -1.04
C LEU A 91 9.05 3.41 -0.42
N ALA A 92 8.32 2.82 0.53
CA ALA A 92 7.25 3.51 1.24
C ALA A 92 7.76 4.69 2.07
N ALA A 93 8.91 4.54 2.74
CA ALA A 93 9.53 5.61 3.51
C ALA A 93 9.97 6.78 2.61
N GLN A 94 10.59 6.50 1.47
CA GLN A 94 10.96 7.51 0.48
C GLN A 94 9.73 8.20 -0.12
N LEU A 95 8.66 7.44 -0.40
CA LEU A 95 7.40 7.99 -0.87
C LEU A 95 6.74 8.91 0.17
N ALA A 96 6.79 8.54 1.46
CA ALA A 96 6.28 9.35 2.55
C ALA A 96 6.99 10.70 2.63
N ALA A 97 8.33 10.67 2.57
CA ALA A 97 9.14 11.89 2.56
C ALA A 97 8.82 12.77 1.34
N ARG A 98 8.61 12.16 0.16
CA ARG A 98 8.34 12.91 -1.08
C ARG A 98 6.96 13.55 -1.12
N LEU A 99 5.95 12.90 -0.53
CA LEU A 99 4.56 13.35 -0.53
C LEU A 99 4.18 14.23 0.67
N ASP A 100 5.06 14.29 1.68
CA ASP A 100 4.80 14.92 2.97
C ASP A 100 3.47 14.40 3.56
N CYS A 101 3.33 13.08 3.58
CA CYS A 101 2.19 12.40 4.18
C CYS A 101 2.57 11.00 4.65
N ARG A 102 1.71 10.43 5.49
CA ARG A 102 1.93 9.07 6.00
C ARG A 102 1.75 8.05 4.88
N VAL A 103 2.74 7.18 4.71
CA VAL A 103 2.66 5.99 3.86
C VAL A 103 2.88 4.77 4.73
N ILE A 104 2.04 3.75 4.59
CA ILE A 104 2.21 2.43 5.21
C ILE A 104 2.13 1.35 4.14
N VAL A 105 2.92 0.30 4.26
CA VAL A 105 2.83 -0.87 3.37
C VAL A 105 1.72 -1.79 3.85
N GLY A 106 0.93 -2.32 2.92
CA GLY A 106 0.03 -3.44 3.15
C GLY A 106 0.30 -4.55 2.15
N TYR A 107 0.29 -5.80 2.59
CA TYR A 107 0.60 -6.95 1.74
C TYR A 107 -0.64 -7.75 1.40
N ASN A 108 -0.74 -8.19 0.15
CA ASN A 108 -1.84 -9.04 -0.31
C ASN A 108 -1.74 -10.44 0.31
N GLU A 109 -0.54 -10.99 0.35
CA GLU A 109 -0.27 -12.37 0.74
C GLU A 109 1.01 -12.46 1.57
N PHE A 110 1.14 -13.58 2.28
CA PHE A 110 2.36 -14.05 2.93
C PHE A 110 3.00 -13.18 4.01
N CYS A 111 2.67 -11.89 4.12
CA CYS A 111 3.29 -10.91 4.98
C CYS A 111 2.22 -10.04 5.69
N ALA A 112 2.64 -9.39 6.77
CA ALA A 112 1.82 -8.46 7.54
C ALA A 112 2.45 -7.05 7.55
N PRO A 113 1.64 -5.99 7.72
CA PRO A 113 0.17 -6.03 7.82
C PRO A 113 -0.49 -6.32 6.47
N THR A 114 -1.72 -6.82 6.47
CA THR A 114 -2.53 -6.93 5.24
C THR A 114 -2.92 -5.54 4.72
N ILE A 115 -3.38 -5.44 3.47
CA ILE A 115 -3.91 -4.16 2.95
C ILE A 115 -5.09 -3.66 3.81
N ASP A 116 -6.01 -4.56 4.19
CA ASP A 116 -7.15 -4.21 5.06
C ASP A 116 -6.67 -3.66 6.41
N GLU A 117 -5.72 -4.34 7.07
CA GLU A 117 -5.15 -3.90 8.33
C GLU A 117 -4.43 -2.55 8.20
N ALA A 118 -3.73 -2.33 7.09
CA ALA A 118 -3.05 -1.08 6.80
C ALA A 118 -4.03 0.09 6.61
N ILE A 119 -5.14 -0.13 5.89
CA ILE A 119 -6.22 0.85 5.72
C ILE A 119 -6.86 1.16 7.08
N ASP A 120 -7.20 0.13 7.85
CA ASP A 120 -7.84 0.27 9.16
C ASP A 120 -6.98 1.09 10.12
N ARG A 121 -5.68 0.82 10.12
CA ARG A 121 -4.72 1.51 10.97
C ARG A 121 -4.63 3.00 10.63
N VAL A 122 -4.52 3.37 9.36
CA VAL A 122 -4.40 4.80 9.01
C VAL A 122 -5.70 5.57 9.31
N ILE A 123 -6.86 4.93 9.16
CA ILE A 123 -8.15 5.53 9.51
C ILE A 123 -8.29 5.68 11.03
N ALA A 124 -7.94 4.64 11.79
CA ALA A 124 -7.91 4.69 13.26
C ALA A 124 -7.00 5.80 13.78
N ASP A 125 -5.90 6.07 13.07
CA ASP A 125 -4.96 7.14 13.36
C ASP A 125 -5.41 8.52 12.83
N GLY A 126 -6.64 8.64 12.33
CA GLY A 126 -7.29 9.90 11.99
C GLY A 126 -7.31 10.27 10.50
N ALA A 127 -6.80 9.42 9.60
CA ALA A 127 -6.87 9.69 8.17
C ALA A 127 -8.33 9.69 7.69
N GLN A 128 -8.73 10.78 7.04
CA GLN A 128 -10.05 10.94 6.41
C GLN A 128 -10.01 10.64 4.91
N ARG A 129 -8.82 10.71 4.30
CA ARG A 129 -8.58 10.32 2.91
C ARG A 129 -7.46 9.29 2.85
N VAL A 130 -7.76 8.15 2.24
CA VAL A 130 -6.81 7.04 2.07
C VAL A 130 -6.63 6.76 0.59
N ILE A 131 -5.40 6.87 0.09
CA ILE A 131 -5.05 6.48 -1.26
C ILE A 131 -4.35 5.11 -1.21
N VAL A 132 -4.97 4.10 -1.79
CA VAL A 132 -4.36 2.78 -1.97
C VAL A 132 -3.65 2.79 -3.31
N LEU A 133 -2.34 2.55 -3.31
CA LEU A 133 -1.48 2.51 -4.50
C LEU A 133 -0.80 1.15 -4.55
N THR A 134 -0.75 0.50 -5.71
CA THR A 134 -0.06 -0.79 -5.84
C THR A 134 1.36 -0.63 -6.39
N THR A 135 2.27 -1.53 -6.01
CA THR A 135 3.60 -1.66 -6.62
C THR A 135 3.55 -2.32 -8.01
N MET A 136 2.40 -2.88 -8.42
CA MET A 136 2.20 -3.34 -9.80
C MET A 136 2.19 -2.13 -10.74
N LEU A 137 2.93 -2.20 -11.85
CA LEU A 137 3.00 -1.10 -12.82
C LEU A 137 2.12 -1.36 -14.04
N VAL A 138 2.04 -2.60 -14.50
CA VAL A 138 1.42 -2.98 -15.77
C VAL A 138 0.13 -3.76 -15.51
N ARG A 139 -0.90 -3.47 -16.30
CA ARG A 139 -2.21 -4.14 -16.24
C ARG A 139 -2.13 -5.58 -16.73
N GLY A 140 -3.16 -6.37 -16.39
CA GLY A 140 -3.32 -7.72 -16.95
C GLY A 140 -3.02 -8.85 -15.95
N ASN A 141 -2.57 -8.54 -14.74
CA ASN A 141 -2.58 -9.49 -13.63
C ASN A 141 -3.97 -9.50 -12.98
N SER A 142 -4.92 -10.20 -13.60
CA SER A 142 -6.33 -10.17 -13.21
C SER A 142 -6.58 -10.63 -11.78
N HIS A 143 -5.81 -11.57 -11.26
CA HIS A 143 -6.01 -12.09 -9.91
C HIS A 143 -5.68 -11.02 -8.85
N THR A 144 -4.44 -10.51 -8.88
CA THR A 144 -3.97 -9.51 -7.91
C THR A 144 -4.72 -8.18 -8.08
N GLU A 145 -5.05 -7.79 -9.31
CA GLU A 145 -5.82 -6.57 -9.58
C GLU A 145 -7.21 -6.61 -8.94
N LEU A 146 -7.93 -7.71 -9.13
CA LEU A 146 -9.29 -7.89 -8.58
C LEU A 146 -9.26 -7.98 -7.05
N GLU A 147 -8.27 -8.66 -6.47
CA GLU A 147 -8.15 -8.80 -5.01
C GLU A 147 -7.96 -7.47 -4.29
N ILE A 148 -7.04 -6.62 -4.77
CA ILE A 148 -6.83 -5.29 -4.18
C ILE A 148 -8.09 -4.44 -4.36
N GLN A 149 -8.73 -4.49 -5.52
CA GLN A 149 -9.96 -3.77 -5.77
C GLN A 149 -11.08 -4.20 -4.80
N GLN A 150 -11.27 -5.50 -4.60
CA GLN A 150 -12.24 -6.05 -3.65
C GLN A 150 -11.92 -5.65 -2.21
N THR A 151 -10.65 -5.70 -1.82
CA THR A 151 -10.17 -5.23 -0.51
C THR A 151 -10.56 -3.76 -0.28
N VAL A 152 -10.34 -2.90 -1.27
CA VAL A 152 -10.73 -1.48 -1.18
C VAL A 152 -12.25 -1.29 -1.10
N VAL A 153 -13.03 -2.12 -1.81
CA VAL A 153 -14.51 -2.10 -1.71
C VAL A 153 -14.95 -2.45 -0.29
N HIS A 154 -14.47 -3.55 0.27
CA HIS A 154 -14.81 -3.95 1.64
C HIS A 154 -14.36 -2.90 2.66
N ALA A 155 -13.18 -2.29 2.48
CA ALA A 155 -12.72 -1.23 3.36
C ALA A 155 -13.64 0.01 3.34
N ARG A 156 -14.23 0.35 2.19
CA ARG A 156 -15.22 1.44 2.08
C ARG A 156 -16.52 1.12 2.81
N GLU A 157 -16.96 -0.14 2.77
CA GLU A 157 -18.14 -0.60 3.52
C GLU A 157 -17.90 -0.52 5.03
N ARG A 158 -16.69 -0.90 5.48
CA ARG A 158 -16.28 -0.85 6.90
C ARG A 158 -16.07 0.60 7.39
N HIS A 159 -15.65 1.51 6.51
CA HIS A 159 -15.35 2.91 6.84
C HIS A 159 -16.11 3.92 5.95
N PRO A 160 -17.44 4.01 6.06
CA PRO A 160 -18.27 4.82 5.14
C PRO A 160 -18.03 6.33 5.24
N LYS A 161 -17.33 6.80 6.28
CA LYS A 161 -16.99 8.22 6.49
C LYS A 161 -15.64 8.62 5.87
N ALA A 162 -14.81 7.66 5.46
CA ALA A 162 -13.50 7.92 4.88
C ALA A 162 -13.54 7.92 3.34
N ASP A 163 -12.81 8.85 2.70
CA ASP A 163 -12.60 8.88 1.26
C ASP A 163 -11.45 7.92 0.88
N ILE A 164 -11.79 6.65 0.63
CA ILE A 164 -10.82 5.61 0.25
C ILE A 164 -10.81 5.48 -1.27
N ARG A 165 -9.65 5.68 -1.91
CA ARG A 165 -9.50 5.56 -3.38
C ARG A 165 -8.39 4.61 -3.75
N TYR A 166 -8.67 3.74 -4.72
CA TYR A 166 -7.65 2.92 -5.36
C TYR A 166 -7.05 3.69 -6.54
N ALA A 167 -5.78 4.10 -6.43
CA ALA A 167 -5.04 4.83 -7.44
C ALA A 167 -4.45 3.87 -8.49
N TRP A 168 -5.36 3.19 -9.19
CA TRP A 168 -5.07 2.23 -10.24
C TRP A 168 -6.14 2.33 -11.33
N PRO A 169 -5.81 2.14 -12.61
CA PRO A 169 -4.48 1.85 -13.15
C PRO A 169 -3.60 3.07 -13.43
N PHE A 170 -2.28 2.85 -13.55
CA PHE A 170 -1.38 3.88 -14.06
C PHE A 170 -1.73 4.23 -15.52
N GLU A 171 -1.51 5.49 -15.88
CA GLU A 171 -1.59 5.96 -17.25
C GLU A 171 -0.40 5.44 -18.06
N GLN A 172 -0.69 4.90 -19.25
CA GLN A 172 0.33 4.31 -20.11
C GLN A 172 1.46 5.30 -20.45
N ALA A 173 1.14 6.58 -20.67
CA ALA A 173 2.15 7.61 -20.96
C ALA A 173 3.17 7.76 -19.82
N ARG A 174 2.74 7.70 -18.54
CA ARG A 174 3.65 7.80 -17.39
C ARG A 174 4.57 6.59 -17.28
N LEU A 175 4.05 5.40 -17.57
CA LEU A 175 4.86 4.17 -17.61
C LEU A 175 5.90 4.22 -18.73
N VAL A 176 5.49 4.67 -19.92
CA VAL A 176 6.41 4.85 -21.06
C VAL A 176 7.51 5.85 -20.71
N SER A 177 7.17 6.99 -20.08
CA SER A 177 8.17 7.96 -19.61
C SER A 177 9.13 7.35 -18.59
N LEU A 178 8.62 6.66 -17.56
CA LEU A 178 9.47 5.99 -16.56
C LEU A 178 10.46 5.01 -17.19
N PHE A 179 9.99 4.19 -18.15
CA PHE A 179 10.85 3.22 -18.83
C PHE A 179 11.84 3.89 -19.77
N ALA A 180 11.43 4.95 -20.48
CA ALA A 180 12.33 5.72 -21.33
C ALA A 180 13.43 6.40 -20.52
N ASP A 181 13.10 7.02 -19.39
CA ASP A 181 14.07 7.67 -18.50
C ASP A 181 15.10 6.66 -17.98
N GLN A 182 14.66 5.46 -17.60
CA GLN A 182 15.54 4.37 -17.15
C GLN A 182 16.48 3.89 -18.26
N VAL A 183 15.99 3.78 -19.50
CA VAL A 183 16.83 3.37 -20.65
C VAL A 183 17.85 4.46 -20.97
N ASN A 184 17.40 5.72 -21.07
CA ASN A 184 18.26 6.85 -21.40
C ASN A 184 19.39 7.03 -20.37
N SER A 185 19.12 6.83 -19.07
CA SER A 185 20.14 6.93 -18.03
C SER A 185 21.28 5.91 -18.18
N HIS A 186 21.08 4.83 -18.93
CA HIS A 186 22.10 3.81 -19.18
C HIS A 186 22.78 4.00 -20.54
N LEU A 187 22.06 4.55 -21.54
CA LEU A 187 22.62 4.91 -22.83
C LEU A 187 23.60 6.08 -22.73
N GLU A 188 23.32 7.06 -21.87
CA GLU A 188 24.19 8.22 -21.65
C GLU A 188 25.46 7.89 -20.83
N THR A 189 25.51 6.70 -20.22
CA THR A 189 26.64 6.25 -19.37
C THR A 189 27.63 5.31 -20.06
N GLU A 190 27.52 5.05 -21.37
CA GLU A 190 28.60 4.32 -22.07
C GLU A 190 29.88 5.18 -22.16
N PRO A 191 31.01 4.76 -21.58
CA PRO A 191 32.28 5.45 -21.74
C PRO A 191 32.82 5.25 -23.17
N GLN A 192 33.29 6.32 -23.80
CA GLN A 192 34.29 6.24 -24.87
C GLN A 192 35.62 5.71 -24.33
#